data_AF-A0A812QH83-F1
#
_entry.id   AF-A0A812QH83-F1
#
_cell.length_a   1.000
_cell.length_b   1.000
_cell.length_c   1.000
_cell.angle_alpha   90.00
_cell.angle_beta   90.00
_cell.angle_gamma   90.00
#
_symmetry.space_group_name_H-M   'P 1'
#
loop_
_entity.id
_entity.type
_entity.pdbx_description
1 polymer ?
#
loop_
_entity_poly.entity_id
_entity_poly.type
_entity_poly.pdbx_seq_one_letter_code
_entity_poly.pdbx_strand_id
1 'polypeptide(L)'
;ARYPIREPGSTGYQELVSRSRHCIASSGYCQLDDFVPPQVVRSMCAEAEALRNRSLGFTNTNIHNLLLETEIDSREGSPRSQIFHSRKTLVAMSHLPTNSPLRDLYADTSVRELVRECFGLPQLSCSADPHGGVYYNFFDQGDALGWHCDRSQFSVNLILQTSEGGDFEYVPQSRPLGSE
;
A
#
# COMPACT_ATOMS: atom_id res chain seq x y z
N ALA A 1 4.15 -21.34 6.04
CA ALA A 1 3.85 -20.11 5.28
C ALA A 1 3.77 -20.48 3.81
N ARG A 2 2.86 -19.88 3.02
CA ARG A 2 2.63 -20.22 1.60
C ARG A 2 3.82 -19.86 0.70
N TYR A 3 4.61 -18.87 1.09
CA TYR A 3 5.71 -18.32 0.31
C TYR A 3 7.07 -18.56 1.01
N PRO A 4 8.10 -19.02 0.29
CA PRO A 4 9.42 -19.34 0.86
C PRO A 4 10.31 -18.08 0.98
N ILE A 5 9.80 -16.99 1.57
CA ILE A 5 10.48 -15.68 1.59
C ILE A 5 11.79 -15.67 2.40
N ARG A 6 12.01 -16.69 3.23
CA ARG A 6 13.23 -16.86 4.06
C ARG A 6 14.30 -17.73 3.39
N GLU A 7 14.03 -18.19 2.17
CA GLU A 7 14.90 -19.11 1.43
C GLU A 7 15.28 -18.50 0.06
N PRO A 8 16.05 -17.39 0.02
CA PRO A 8 16.32 -16.66 -1.22
C PRO A 8 17.04 -17.49 -2.30
N GLY A 9 17.78 -18.54 -1.89
CA GLY A 9 18.43 -19.48 -2.81
C GLY A 9 17.53 -20.61 -3.33
N SER A 10 16.30 -20.73 -2.84
CA SER A 10 15.39 -21.80 -3.26
C SER A 10 14.78 -21.50 -4.63
N THR A 11 14.47 -22.56 -5.38
CA THR A 11 13.72 -22.46 -6.64
C THR A 11 12.38 -21.74 -6.43
N GLY A 12 11.66 -22.06 -5.35
CA GLY A 12 10.37 -21.45 -5.05
C GLY A 12 10.44 -19.94 -4.78
N TYR A 13 11.52 -19.44 -4.17
CA TYR A 13 11.72 -18.00 -4.00
C TYR A 13 11.99 -17.32 -5.35
N GLN A 14 12.86 -17.90 -6.18
CA GLN A 14 13.19 -17.35 -7.50
C GLN A 14 11.97 -17.32 -8.43
N GLU A 15 11.12 -18.35 -8.39
CA GLU A 15 9.84 -18.37 -9.11
C GLU A 15 8.88 -17.29 -8.60
N LEU A 16 8.78 -17.10 -7.29
CA LEU A 16 7.97 -16.05 -6.69
C LEU A 16 8.41 -14.65 -7.17
N VAL A 17 9.71 -14.36 -7.13
CA VAL A 17 10.27 -13.08 -7.61
C VAL A 17 10.00 -12.92 -9.11
N SER A 18 10.33 -13.92 -9.93
CA SER A 18 10.16 -13.86 -11.39
C SER A 18 8.69 -13.64 -11.79
N ARG A 19 7.76 -14.37 -11.18
CA ARG A 19 6.32 -14.18 -11.39
C ARG A 19 5.90 -12.77 -10.98
N SER A 20 6.32 -12.30 -9.80
CA SER A 20 5.92 -10.98 -9.29
C SER A 20 6.42 -9.86 -10.20
N ARG A 21 7.67 -9.94 -10.67
CA ARG A 21 8.24 -9.02 -11.66
C ARG A 21 7.44 -9.00 -12.96
N HIS A 22 7.07 -10.18 -13.46
CA HIS A 22 6.28 -10.30 -14.68
C HIS A 22 4.87 -9.69 -14.52
N CYS A 23 4.19 -9.94 -13.40
CA CYS A 23 2.89 -9.35 -13.10
C CYS A 23 2.98 -7.82 -13.02
N ILE A 24 3.95 -7.29 -12.27
CA ILE A 24 4.15 -5.84 -12.13
C ILE A 24 4.40 -5.19 -13.51
N ALA A 25 5.28 -5.78 -14.33
CA ALA A 25 5.61 -5.23 -15.65
C ALA A 25 4.44 -5.29 -16.65
N SER A 26 3.61 -6.34 -16.60
CA SER A 26 2.51 -6.53 -17.55
C SER A 26 1.20 -5.85 -17.13
N SER A 27 0.93 -5.81 -15.82
CA SER A 27 -0.39 -5.45 -15.27
C SER A 27 -0.32 -4.28 -14.29
N GLY A 28 0.87 -3.78 -13.96
CA GLY A 28 1.08 -2.67 -13.01
C GLY A 28 1.13 -3.09 -11.54
N TYR A 29 0.74 -4.31 -11.19
CA TYR A 29 0.81 -4.82 -9.82
C TYR A 29 0.96 -6.35 -9.77
N CYS A 30 1.24 -6.89 -8.58
CA CYS A 30 1.18 -8.31 -8.31
C CYS A 30 0.41 -8.56 -7.01
N GLN A 31 -0.51 -9.50 -7.02
CA GLN A 31 -1.25 -9.94 -5.85
C GLN A 31 -0.64 -11.22 -5.26
N LEU A 32 -0.46 -11.22 -3.94
CA LEU A 32 0.04 -12.36 -3.16
C LEU A 32 -1.00 -12.76 -2.12
N ASP A 33 -1.91 -13.65 -2.50
CA ASP A 33 -2.96 -14.15 -1.61
C ASP A 33 -2.40 -14.94 -0.44
N ASP A 34 -3.02 -14.77 0.74
CA ASP A 34 -2.61 -15.46 1.97
C ASP A 34 -1.13 -15.24 2.34
N PHE A 35 -0.56 -14.10 1.95
CA PHE A 35 0.83 -13.75 2.28
C PHE A 35 1.05 -13.73 3.79
N VAL A 36 0.10 -13.11 4.51
CA VAL A 36 0.06 -13.09 5.98
C VAL A 36 -0.88 -14.21 6.45
N PRO A 37 -0.48 -15.06 7.41
CA PRO A 37 -1.34 -16.11 7.93
C PRO A 37 -2.66 -15.55 8.51
N PRO A 38 -3.81 -16.22 8.32
CA PRO A 38 -5.11 -15.70 8.77
C PRO A 38 -5.17 -15.36 10.26
N GLN A 39 -4.45 -16.08 11.12
CA GLN A 39 -4.38 -15.75 12.55
C GLN A 39 -3.66 -14.43 12.83
N VAL A 40 -2.64 -14.09 12.04
CA VAL A 40 -1.91 -12.82 12.16
C VAL A 40 -2.76 -11.67 11.62
N VAL A 41 -3.49 -11.90 10.51
CA VAL A 41 -4.49 -10.94 10.00
C VAL A 41 -5.53 -10.61 11.07
N ARG A 42 -6.08 -11.61 11.78
CA ARG A 42 -7.01 -11.37 12.89
C ARG A 42 -6.40 -10.52 14.01
N SER A 43 -5.14 -10.77 14.37
CA SER A 43 -4.43 -9.95 15.37
C SER A 43 -4.22 -8.51 14.89
N MET A 44 -3.90 -8.30 13.60
CA MET A 44 -3.79 -6.96 13.00
C MET A 44 -5.14 -6.23 12.99
N CYS A 45 -6.25 -6.91 12.65
CA CYS A 45 -7.59 -6.32 12.73
C CYS A 45 -7.95 -5.92 14.16
N ALA A 46 -7.71 -6.79 15.14
CA ALA A 46 -7.98 -6.48 16.56
C ALA A 46 -7.13 -5.31 17.08
N GLU A 47 -5.86 -5.23 16.67
CA GLU A 47 -5.01 -4.07 16.96
C GLU A 47 -5.57 -2.79 16.32
N ALA A 48 -5.92 -2.84 15.03
CA ALA A 48 -6.48 -1.71 14.30
C ALA A 48 -7.78 -1.19 14.96
N GLU A 49 -8.70 -2.09 15.32
CA GLU A 49 -9.94 -1.76 16.04
C GLU A 49 -9.67 -1.13 17.41
N ALA A 50 -8.73 -1.69 18.19
CA ALA A 50 -8.37 -1.13 19.48
C ALA A 50 -7.80 0.29 19.38
N LEU A 51 -6.96 0.55 18.37
CA LEU A 51 -6.41 1.89 18.09
C LEU A 51 -7.51 2.86 17.64
N ARG A 52 -8.43 2.41 16.80
CA ARG A 52 -9.61 3.18 16.35
C ARG A 52 -10.51 3.54 17.53
N ASN A 53 -10.80 2.60 18.42
CA ASN A 53 -11.63 2.82 19.63
C ASN A 53 -11.01 3.81 20.61
N ARG A 54 -9.68 3.97 20.58
CA ARG A 54 -8.94 4.98 21.34
C ARG A 54 -8.83 6.33 20.63
N SER A 55 -9.47 6.47 19.46
CA SER A 55 -9.45 7.68 18.63
C SER A 55 -8.03 8.16 18.27
N LEU A 56 -7.11 7.20 18.04
CA LEU A 56 -5.73 7.50 17.63
C LEU A 56 -5.57 7.68 16.10
N GLY A 57 -6.69 7.64 15.37
CA GLY A 57 -6.72 7.88 13.93
C GLY A 57 -6.88 9.35 13.60
N PHE A 58 -6.24 9.77 12.51
CA PHE A 58 -6.45 11.08 11.90
C PHE A 58 -7.28 10.91 10.63
N THR A 59 -8.48 11.50 10.60
CA THR A 59 -9.32 11.52 9.40
C THR A 59 -8.91 12.69 8.52
N ASN A 60 -8.50 12.38 7.30
CA ASN A 60 -8.16 13.35 6.30
C ASN A 60 -9.24 13.37 5.20
N THR A 61 -9.65 14.56 4.78
CA THR A 61 -10.56 14.78 3.66
C THR A 61 -9.92 15.77 2.71
N ASN A 62 -9.72 15.38 1.45
CA ASN A 62 -9.06 16.19 0.44
C ASN A 62 -9.92 16.29 -0.82
N ILE A 63 -9.82 17.44 -1.46
CA ILE A 63 -10.31 17.67 -2.83
C ILE A 63 -9.05 17.93 -3.66
N HIS A 64 -8.87 17.17 -4.73
CA HIS A 64 -7.65 17.21 -5.52
C HIS A 64 -7.88 16.86 -6.99
N ASN A 65 -6.92 17.24 -7.83
CA ASN A 65 -6.83 16.75 -9.19
C ASN A 65 -6.11 15.39 -9.27
N LEU A 66 -5.91 14.84 -10.48
CA LEU A 66 -5.26 13.52 -10.67
C LEU A 66 -3.81 13.46 -10.11
N LEU A 67 -3.15 14.60 -9.93
CA LEU A 67 -1.78 14.73 -9.43
C LEU A 67 -1.71 15.04 -7.92
N LEU A 68 -2.83 14.94 -7.20
CA LEU A 68 -2.94 15.25 -5.76
C LEU A 68 -2.65 16.73 -5.45
N GLU A 69 -3.06 17.64 -6.33
CA GLU A 69 -2.95 19.09 -6.13
C GLU A 69 -4.33 19.74 -6.02
N THR A 70 -4.40 20.91 -5.40
CA THR A 70 -5.64 21.69 -5.27
C THR A 70 -5.91 22.60 -6.49
N GLU A 71 -4.89 22.83 -7.31
CA GLU A 71 -4.99 23.69 -8.49
C GLU A 71 -5.66 22.97 -9.66
N ILE A 72 -6.56 23.66 -10.36
CA ILE A 72 -7.29 23.12 -11.50
C ILE A 72 -6.85 23.82 -12.78
N ASP A 73 -6.51 23.01 -13.78
CA ASP A 73 -6.16 23.46 -15.13
C ASP A 73 -7.33 23.14 -16.07
N SER A 74 -8.03 24.17 -16.51
CA SER A 74 -9.20 24.01 -17.38
C SER A 74 -8.86 23.67 -18.84
N ARG A 75 -7.58 23.50 -19.19
CA ARG A 75 -7.19 23.07 -20.53
C ARG A 75 -7.67 21.65 -20.80
N GLU A 76 -8.28 21.46 -21.96
CA GLU A 76 -8.76 20.16 -22.41
C GLU A 76 -7.62 19.13 -22.47
N GLY A 77 -7.88 17.93 -21.95
CA GLY A 77 -6.90 16.85 -21.87
C GLY A 77 -5.87 16.99 -20.74
N SER A 78 -5.91 18.06 -19.95
CA SER A 78 -5.01 18.20 -18.79
C SER A 78 -5.37 17.18 -17.70
N PRO A 79 -4.40 16.45 -17.10
CA PRO A 79 -4.66 15.60 -15.94
C PRO A 79 -5.14 16.41 -14.72
N ARG A 80 -4.94 17.73 -14.75
CA ARG A 80 -5.35 18.66 -13.69
C ARG A 80 -6.77 19.23 -13.89
N SER A 81 -7.51 18.79 -14.91
CA SER A 81 -8.84 19.32 -15.25
C SER A 81 -9.99 18.70 -14.46
N GLN A 82 -9.81 17.48 -13.94
CA GLN A 82 -10.82 16.75 -13.18
C GLN A 82 -10.60 16.91 -11.67
N ILE A 83 -11.71 16.93 -10.92
CA ILE A 83 -11.73 17.04 -9.47
C ILE A 83 -12.16 15.70 -8.88
N PHE A 84 -11.41 15.25 -7.88
CA PHE A 84 -11.67 14.04 -7.13
C PHE A 84 -11.74 14.35 -5.63
N HIS A 85 -12.51 13.53 -4.93
CA HIS A 85 -12.69 13.61 -3.49
C HIS A 85 -12.06 12.37 -2.86
N SER A 86 -11.25 12.59 -1.84
CA SER A 86 -10.65 11.52 -1.06
C SER A 86 -10.95 11.73 0.42
N ARG A 87 -11.31 10.65 1.10
CA ARG A 87 -11.50 10.62 2.55
C ARG A 87 -11.01 9.29 3.08
N LYS A 88 -10.20 9.36 4.14
CA LYS A 88 -9.69 8.18 4.85
C LYS A 88 -9.31 8.53 6.27
N THR A 89 -9.31 7.54 7.14
CA THR A 89 -8.73 7.65 8.48
C THR A 89 -7.44 6.85 8.56
N LEU A 90 -6.36 7.47 9.03
CA LEU A 90 -5.05 6.82 9.14
C LEU A 90 -4.60 6.74 10.59
N VAL A 91 -4.04 5.60 11.00
CA VAL A 91 -3.31 5.46 12.27
C VAL A 91 -1.83 5.27 11.98
N ALA A 92 -1.02 6.27 12.38
CA ALA A 92 0.41 6.34 12.09
C ALA A 92 1.23 5.29 12.86
N MET A 93 2.42 4.95 12.33
CA MET A 93 3.34 3.98 12.92
C MET A 93 3.67 4.28 14.39
N SER A 94 3.79 5.57 14.74
CA SER A 94 4.08 6.02 16.10
C SER A 94 3.01 5.66 17.14
N HIS A 95 1.79 5.38 16.71
CA HIS A 95 0.70 4.93 17.58
C HIS A 95 0.64 3.40 17.72
N LEU A 96 1.40 2.66 16.90
CA LEU A 96 1.41 1.21 16.94
C LEU A 96 2.18 0.71 18.18
N PRO A 97 1.65 -0.31 18.89
CA PRO A 97 2.34 -0.97 19.99
C PRO A 97 3.73 -1.48 19.59
N THR A 98 4.65 -1.60 20.54
CA THR A 98 5.99 -2.14 20.28
C THR A 98 5.97 -3.61 19.84
N ASN A 99 4.95 -4.37 20.25
CA ASN A 99 4.69 -5.76 19.86
C ASN A 99 3.66 -5.89 18.72
N SER A 100 3.53 -4.84 17.89
CA SER A 100 2.58 -4.83 16.78
C SER A 100 3.00 -5.82 15.68
N PRO A 101 2.12 -6.75 15.27
CA PRO A 101 2.41 -7.67 14.17
C PRO A 101 2.60 -6.93 12.84
N LEU A 102 2.01 -5.75 12.66
CA LEU A 102 2.22 -4.90 11.48
C LEU A 102 3.63 -4.29 11.46
N ARG A 103 4.13 -3.84 12.62
CA ARG A 103 5.51 -3.36 12.73
C ARG A 103 6.52 -4.49 12.51
N ASP A 104 6.24 -5.67 13.06
CA ASP A 104 7.11 -6.84 12.88
C ASP A 104 7.19 -7.25 11.42
N LEU A 105 6.07 -7.26 10.69
CA LEU A 105 6.05 -7.54 9.25
C LEU A 105 6.84 -6.49 8.44
N TYR A 106 6.67 -5.20 8.77
CA TYR A 106 7.38 -4.10 8.11
C TYR A 106 8.89 -4.13 8.36
N ALA A 107 9.32 -4.60 9.53
CA ALA A 107 10.72 -4.73 9.91
C ALA A 107 11.38 -6.05 9.45
N ASP A 108 10.60 -7.04 9.01
CA ASP A 108 11.13 -8.34 8.58
C ASP A 108 11.98 -8.18 7.32
N THR A 109 13.29 -8.45 7.46
CA THR A 109 14.26 -8.36 6.36
C THR A 109 13.88 -9.24 5.18
N SER A 110 13.27 -10.40 5.39
CA SER A 110 12.84 -11.29 4.29
C SER A 110 11.69 -10.68 3.48
N VAL A 111 10.78 -9.96 4.12
CA VAL A 111 9.73 -9.21 3.41
C VAL A 111 10.36 -8.07 2.61
N ARG A 112 11.28 -7.32 3.23
CA ARG A 112 11.99 -6.21 2.56
C ARG A 112 12.79 -6.68 1.34
N GLU A 113 13.54 -7.78 1.47
CA GLU A 113 14.31 -8.33 0.35
C GLU A 113 13.41 -8.83 -0.78
N LEU A 114 12.29 -9.49 -0.45
CA LEU A 114 11.30 -9.87 -1.45
C LEU A 114 10.79 -8.65 -2.22
N VAL A 115 10.37 -7.58 -1.53
CA VAL A 115 9.89 -6.35 -2.17
C VAL A 115 10.99 -5.73 -3.04
N ARG A 116 12.22 -5.64 -2.52
CA ARG A 116 13.38 -5.12 -3.26
C ARG A 116 13.57 -5.87 -4.59
N GLU A 117 13.56 -7.19 -4.57
CA GLU A 117 13.77 -8.03 -5.76
C GLU A 117 12.58 -7.98 -6.73
N CYS A 118 11.35 -7.99 -6.22
CA CYS A 118 10.13 -7.87 -7.02
C CYS A 118 10.11 -6.56 -7.82
N PHE A 119 10.58 -5.44 -7.24
CA PHE A 119 10.69 -4.16 -7.95
C PHE A 119 12.04 -3.96 -8.66
N GLY A 120 13.01 -4.86 -8.49
CA GLY A 120 14.34 -4.76 -9.12
C GLY A 120 15.19 -3.62 -8.60
N LEU A 121 15.00 -3.27 -7.33
CA LEU A 121 15.70 -2.16 -6.71
C LEU A 121 17.12 -2.57 -6.33
N PRO A 122 18.13 -1.70 -6.53
CA PRO A 122 19.49 -1.98 -6.07
C PRO A 122 19.57 -2.04 -4.55
N GLN A 123 18.72 -1.27 -3.86
CA GLN A 123 18.61 -1.24 -2.40
C GLN A 123 17.18 -0.86 -1.99
N LEU A 124 16.74 -1.38 -0.85
CA LEU A 124 15.52 -0.94 -0.19
C LEU A 124 15.75 -0.90 1.33
N SER A 125 15.39 0.23 1.95
CA SER A 125 15.50 0.45 3.40
C SER A 125 14.14 0.87 3.94
N CYS A 126 13.84 0.47 5.18
CA CYS A 126 12.65 0.99 5.87
C CYS A 126 12.81 2.51 6.07
N SER A 127 11.70 3.25 5.96
CA SER A 127 11.65 4.68 6.30
C SER A 127 12.11 4.92 7.74
N ALA A 128 12.91 5.96 7.93
CA ALA A 128 13.34 6.46 9.23
C ALA A 128 12.29 7.38 9.89
N ASP A 129 11.24 7.76 9.15
CA ASP A 129 10.13 8.54 9.70
C ASP A 129 9.36 7.72 10.75
N PRO A 130 9.25 8.20 12.00
CA PRO A 130 8.51 7.50 13.05
C PRO A 130 7.00 7.40 12.79
N HIS A 131 6.45 8.13 11.81
CA HIS A 131 5.03 8.15 11.49
C HIS A 131 4.69 7.41 10.18
N GLY A 132 5.40 7.70 9.10
CA GLY A 132 5.05 7.28 7.73
C GLY A 132 5.64 5.96 7.24
N GLY A 133 6.25 5.14 8.10
CA GLY A 133 6.82 3.85 7.71
C GLY A 133 5.76 2.80 7.35
N VAL A 134 4.88 2.48 8.31
CA VAL A 134 3.76 1.55 8.11
C VAL A 134 2.56 2.03 8.93
N TYR A 135 1.35 1.90 8.41
CA TYR A 135 0.16 2.48 9.02
C TYR A 135 -1.10 1.72 8.63
N TYR A 136 -2.15 1.84 9.45
CA TYR A 136 -3.49 1.37 9.11
C TYR A 136 -4.26 2.47 8.39
N ASN A 137 -4.99 2.11 7.34
CA ASN A 137 -6.03 2.94 6.73
C ASN A 137 -7.40 2.34 7.04
N PHE A 138 -8.35 3.19 7.36
CA PHE A 138 -9.77 2.86 7.50
C PHE A 138 -10.57 3.67 6.49
N PHE A 139 -11.59 3.01 5.95
CA PHE A 139 -12.57 3.57 5.06
C PHE A 139 -13.94 3.26 5.64
N ASP A 140 -14.67 4.30 6.03
CA ASP A 140 -16.05 4.17 6.48
C ASP A 140 -17.02 4.27 5.30
N GLN A 141 -18.31 4.04 5.55
CA GLN A 141 -19.32 4.17 4.52
C GLN A 141 -19.29 5.58 3.88
N GLY A 142 -19.11 5.63 2.56
CA GLY A 142 -19.00 6.87 1.80
C GLY A 142 -17.59 7.42 1.68
N ASP A 143 -16.60 6.84 2.38
CA ASP A 143 -15.19 7.14 2.16
C ASP A 143 -14.71 6.49 0.85
N ALA A 144 -13.79 7.17 0.18
CA ALA A 144 -13.12 6.68 -1.02
C ALA A 144 -11.74 7.32 -1.14
N LEU A 145 -10.84 6.68 -1.88
CA LEU A 145 -9.68 7.36 -2.46
C LEU A 145 -10.00 7.68 -3.91
N GLY A 146 -10.30 8.95 -4.19
CA GLY A 146 -10.55 9.41 -5.54
C GLY A 146 -9.35 9.15 -6.45
N TRP A 147 -9.59 9.06 -7.76
CA TRP A 147 -8.55 8.78 -8.74
C TRP A 147 -7.35 9.71 -8.58
N HIS A 148 -6.17 9.12 -8.48
CA HIS A 148 -4.91 9.84 -8.37
C HIS A 148 -3.79 8.98 -8.91
N CYS A 149 -2.68 9.65 -9.20
CA CYS A 149 -1.42 8.98 -9.41
C CYS A 149 -0.52 9.21 -8.19
N ASP A 150 -0.03 8.14 -7.57
CA ASP A 150 0.81 8.21 -6.38
C ASP A 150 2.10 9.01 -6.61
N ARG A 151 2.59 9.64 -5.53
CA ARG A 151 3.90 10.31 -5.52
C ARG A 151 5.05 9.33 -5.26
N SER A 152 4.74 8.13 -4.78
CA SER A 152 5.71 7.07 -4.54
C SER A 152 5.99 6.31 -5.83
N GLN A 153 7.23 5.83 -5.99
CA GLN A 153 7.62 4.99 -7.13
C GLN A 153 6.90 3.64 -7.14
N PHE A 154 6.54 3.13 -5.96
CA PHE A 154 5.70 1.94 -5.78
C PHE A 154 4.99 2.01 -4.43
N SER A 155 3.98 1.15 -4.25
CA SER A 155 3.31 0.93 -2.98
C SER A 155 3.12 -0.56 -2.70
N VAL A 156 3.00 -0.90 -1.41
CA VAL A 156 2.65 -2.24 -0.95
C VAL A 156 1.45 -2.10 -0.04
N ASN A 157 0.35 -2.73 -0.40
CA ASN A 157 -0.89 -2.71 0.37
C ASN A 157 -1.17 -4.09 0.94
N LEU A 158 -1.55 -4.14 2.21
CA LEU A 158 -2.05 -5.34 2.88
C LEU A 158 -3.54 -5.16 3.14
N ILE A 159 -4.37 -5.90 2.41
CA ILE A 159 -5.82 -5.89 2.59
C ILE A 159 -6.16 -6.82 3.75
N LEU A 160 -6.55 -6.26 4.89
CA LEU A 160 -6.86 -7.01 6.11
C LEU A 160 -8.32 -7.42 6.20
N GLN A 161 -9.20 -6.57 5.69
CA GLN A 161 -10.65 -6.76 5.71
C GLN A 161 -11.25 -6.13 4.46
N THR A 162 -12.14 -6.86 3.80
CA THR A 162 -12.91 -6.39 2.65
C THR A 162 -14.32 -6.00 3.06
N SER A 163 -15.01 -5.27 2.20
CA SER A 163 -16.41 -4.85 2.35
C SER A 163 -17.17 -5.01 1.05
N GLU A 164 -18.49 -4.79 1.07
CA GLU A 164 -19.25 -4.54 -0.15
C GLU A 164 -18.88 -3.14 -0.67
N GLY A 165 -18.03 -3.08 -1.70
CA GLY A 165 -17.36 -1.87 -2.17
C GLY A 165 -15.98 -1.67 -1.53
N GLY A 166 -15.29 -0.60 -1.95
CA GLY A 166 -13.87 -0.40 -1.60
C GLY A 166 -12.92 -1.22 -2.48
N ASP A 167 -13.40 -1.65 -3.66
CA ASP A 167 -12.60 -2.36 -4.65
C ASP A 167 -11.41 -1.51 -5.09
N PHE A 168 -10.28 -2.16 -5.33
CA PHE A 168 -9.12 -1.51 -5.91
C PHE A 168 -9.31 -1.37 -7.42
N GLU A 169 -9.55 -0.14 -7.86
CA GLU A 169 -9.64 0.22 -9.28
C GLU A 169 -8.34 0.87 -9.75
N TYR A 170 -7.88 0.51 -10.94
CA TYR A 170 -6.65 1.05 -11.50
C TYR A 170 -6.68 1.05 -13.04
N VAL A 171 -5.88 1.93 -13.63
CA VAL A 171 -5.62 1.95 -15.08
C VAL A 171 -4.13 1.64 -15.29
N PRO A 172 -3.78 0.48 -15.88
CA PRO A 172 -2.39 0.16 -16.15
C PRO A 172 -1.79 1.14 -17.17
N GLN A 173 -0.47 1.35 -17.10
CA GLN A 173 0.28 2.17 -18.08
C GLN A 173 -0.28 3.61 -18.23
N SER A 174 -0.87 4.15 -17.16
CA SER A 174 -1.44 5.50 -17.13
C SER A 174 -0.39 6.62 -17.11
N ARG A 175 0.88 6.29 -16.84
CA ARG A 175 2.03 7.19 -16.95
C ARG A 175 3.03 6.67 -18.00
N PRO A 176 3.60 7.53 -18.85
CA PRO A 176 4.74 7.16 -19.69
C PRO A 176 5.91 6.68 -18.83
N LEU A 177 6.61 5.63 -19.25
CA LEU A 177 7.86 5.20 -18.61
C LEU A 177 8.87 6.37 -18.64
N GLY A 178 9.37 6.77 -17.48
CA GLY A 178 10.44 7.78 -17.36
C GLY A 178 9.99 9.24 -17.22
N SER A 179 8.73 9.51 -16.86
CA SER A 179 8.31 10.86 -16.45
C SER A 179 8.57 11.08 -14.94
N GLU A 180 9.84 11.13 -14.54
CA GLU A 180 10.32 11.80 -13.31
C GLU A 180 11.43 12.78 -13.70
#